data_AF-A0A9D2PSH6-F1
#
_entry.id   AF-A0A9D2PSH6-F1
#
_cell.length_a   1.000
_cell.length_b   1.000
_cell.length_c   1.000
_cell.angle_alpha   90.00
_cell.angle_beta   90.00
_cell.angle_gamma   90.00
#
_symmetry.space_group_name_H-M   'P 1'
#
loop_
_entity.id
_entity.type
_entity.pdbx_description
1 polymer ?
#
loop_
_entity_poly.entity_id
_entity_poly.type
_entity_poly.pdbx_seq_one_letter_code
_entity_poly.pdbx_strand_id
1 'polypeptide(L)'
;MPKRRSWEEWSRAGKGTKIILLGNLNQIDRPMLDEMTNGLSYVSEYKKGSPLCWQVTFWAEECERYVLAMDAAKRLIFHCQL
;
A
#
# COMPACT_ATOMS: atom_id res chain seq x y z
N MET A 1 7.79 10.34 15.06
CA MET A 1 7.11 11.67 14.97
C MET A 1 5.59 11.46 14.94
N PRO A 2 4.77 12.12 15.77
CA PRO A 2 3.32 11.93 15.74
C PRO A 2 2.71 12.79 14.62
N LYS A 3 2.62 12.26 13.40
CA LYS A 3 1.96 12.92 12.26
C LYS A 3 0.43 12.71 12.34
N ARG A 4 -0.26 13.53 13.14
CA ARG A 4 -1.73 13.61 13.21
C ARG A 4 -2.41 14.19 11.95
N ARG A 5 -1.67 14.54 10.88
CA ARG A 5 -2.15 15.47 9.83
C ARG A 5 -2.62 14.88 8.50
N SER A 6 -2.49 13.58 8.23
CA SER A 6 -2.93 13.00 6.93
C SER A 6 -4.37 12.48 6.91
N TRP A 7 -5.08 12.48 8.05
CA TRP A 7 -6.41 11.85 8.16
C TRP A 7 -7.59 12.77 7.88
N GLU A 8 -7.34 14.07 7.71
CA GLU A 8 -8.40 15.06 7.45
C GLU A 8 -9.18 14.73 6.18
N GLU A 9 -8.55 14.08 5.20
CA GLU A 9 -9.17 13.70 3.93
C GLU A 9 -10.27 12.64 4.10
N TRP A 10 -10.11 11.68 5.01
CA TRP A 10 -11.14 10.68 5.27
C TRP A 10 -12.32 11.25 6.03
N SER A 11 -12.08 12.14 6.98
CA SER A 11 -13.15 12.86 7.68
C SER A 11 -13.92 13.83 6.77
N ARG A 12 -13.37 14.16 5.59
CA ARG A 12 -14.02 15.00 4.58
C ARG A 12 -14.91 14.22 3.62
N ALA A 13 -14.87 12.88 3.64
CA ALA A 13 -15.72 12.08 2.78
C ALA A 13 -17.20 12.24 3.18
N GLY A 14 -18.01 12.69 2.24
CA GLY A 14 -19.46 12.86 2.43
C GLY A 14 -20.21 11.53 2.51
N LYS A 15 -21.46 11.59 2.95
CA LYS A 15 -22.36 10.42 3.03
C LYS A 15 -22.43 9.70 1.67
N GLY A 16 -22.30 8.37 1.69
CA GLY A 16 -22.36 7.52 0.49
C GLY A 16 -21.02 7.38 -0.25
N THR A 17 -19.96 8.06 0.18
CA THR A 17 -18.63 7.95 -0.42
C THR A 17 -17.94 6.67 0.04
N LYS A 18 -17.24 6.00 -0.88
CA LYS A 18 -16.30 4.92 -0.57
C LYS A 18 -14.89 5.42 -0.87
N ILE A 19 -13.95 5.16 0.04
CA ILE A 19 -12.53 5.47 -0.15
C ILE A 19 -11.81 4.14 -0.35
N ILE A 20 -11.02 4.03 -1.41
CA ILE A 20 -10.23 2.85 -1.72
C ILE A 20 -8.76 3.29 -1.77
N LEU A 21 -7.94 2.70 -0.90
CA LEU A 21 -6.49 2.86 -0.96
C LEU A 21 -5.90 1.59 -1.57
N LEU A 22 -5.10 1.75 -2.62
CA LEU A 22 -4.43 0.66 -3.33
C LEU A 22 -2.97 1.03 -3.54
N GLY A 23 -2.09 0.03 -3.47
CA GLY A 23 -0.68 0.20 -3.74
C GLY A 23 0.12 -1.01 -3.28
N ASN A 24 1.43 -0.95 -3.52
CA ASN A 24 2.38 -1.96 -3.10
C ASN A 24 3.18 -1.46 -1.89
N LEU A 25 3.15 -2.19 -0.78
CA LEU A 25 3.90 -1.85 0.43
C LEU A 25 5.41 -1.75 0.19
N ASN A 26 5.92 -2.48 -0.80
CA ASN A 26 7.35 -2.57 -1.08
C ASN A 26 7.80 -1.54 -2.13
N GLN A 27 6.87 -0.79 -2.74
CA GLN A 27 7.22 0.24 -3.72
C GLN A 27 7.49 1.55 -2.98
N ILE A 28 8.74 1.75 -2.56
CA ILE A 28 9.16 2.92 -1.79
C ILE A 28 10.34 3.58 -2.50
N ASP A 29 10.18 4.87 -2.78
CA ASP A 29 11.15 5.71 -3.45
C ASP A 29 11.90 6.65 -2.48
N ARG A 30 11.54 6.64 -1.19
CA ARG A 30 12.11 7.53 -0.17
C ARG A 30 13.03 6.79 0.80
N PRO A 31 14.29 7.23 0.97
CA PRO A 31 15.28 6.54 1.81
C PRO A 31 14.92 6.37 3.29
N MET A 32 14.00 7.18 3.80
CA MET A 32 13.60 7.19 5.22
C MET A 32 12.31 6.40 5.49
N LEU A 33 11.74 5.75 4.48
CA LEU A 33 10.54 4.96 4.60
C LEU A 33 10.86 3.49 4.31
N ASP A 34 10.12 2.62 4.98
CA ASP A 34 10.11 1.19 4.76
C ASP A 34 8.66 0.69 4.65
N GLU A 35 8.49 -0.60 4.39
CA GLU A 35 7.18 -1.24 4.22
C GLU A 35 6.27 -1.08 5.44
N MET A 36 6.85 -0.84 6.62
CA MET A 36 6.14 -0.70 7.90
C MET A 36 5.84 0.75 8.26
N THR A 37 6.60 1.70 7.73
CA THR A 37 6.53 3.14 8.07
C THR A 37 5.91 4.00 6.97
N ASN A 38 5.49 3.40 5.85
CA ASN A 38 4.80 4.10 4.77
C ASN A 38 3.34 4.47 5.12
N GLY A 39 2.68 5.19 4.21
CA GLY A 39 1.31 5.64 4.41
C GLY A 39 0.27 4.51 4.45
N LEU A 40 0.46 3.45 3.67
CA LEU A 40 -0.48 2.33 3.57
C LEU A 40 -0.44 1.43 4.82
N SER A 41 0.75 1.09 5.31
CA SER A 41 0.92 0.31 6.54
C SER A 41 0.35 1.04 7.75
N TYR A 42 0.53 2.36 7.82
CA TYR A 42 -0.05 3.19 8.87
C TYR A 42 -1.58 3.19 8.85
N VAL A 43 -2.21 3.22 7.67
CA VAL A 43 -3.68 3.10 7.53
C VAL A 43 -4.18 1.72 7.88
N SER A 44 -3.50 0.69 7.40
CA SER A 44 -3.82 -0.70 7.69
C SER A 44 -3.88 -0.93 9.21
N GLU A 45 -2.83 -0.52 9.93
CA GLU A 45 -2.79 -0.71 11.37
C GLU A 45 -3.81 0.16 12.11
N TYR A 46 -3.96 1.44 11.73
CA TYR A 46 -4.89 2.34 12.41
C TYR A 46 -6.37 1.98 12.21
N LYS A 47 -6.73 1.30 11.12
CA LYS A 47 -8.12 0.94 10.78
C LYS A 47 -8.45 -0.52 11.07
N LYS A 48 -7.51 -1.27 11.63
CA LYS A 48 -7.71 -2.63 12.08
C LYS A 48 -8.85 -2.70 13.10
N GLY A 49 -9.76 -3.67 12.92
CA GLY A 49 -10.90 -3.88 13.81
C GLY A 49 -12.09 -2.94 13.60
N SER A 50 -12.03 -1.98 12.67
CA SER A 50 -13.21 -1.17 12.33
C SER A 50 -14.24 -2.01 11.57
N PRO A 51 -15.53 -2.03 11.97
CA PRO A 51 -16.57 -2.76 11.25
C PRO A 51 -16.91 -2.14 9.87
N LEU A 52 -16.38 -0.96 9.57
CA LEU A 52 -16.62 -0.21 8.33
C LEU A 52 -15.43 -0.30 7.36
N CYS A 53 -14.34 -0.95 7.75
CA CYS A 53 -13.13 -1.08 6.95
C CYS A 53 -12.86 -2.54 6.64
N TRP A 54 -12.53 -2.81 5.38
CA TRP A 54 -12.02 -4.10 4.94
C TRP A 54 -10.63 -3.91 4.38
N GLN A 55 -9.76 -4.86 4.65
CA GLN A 55 -8.38 -4.88 4.17
C GLN A 55 -8.18 -6.18 3.40
N VAL A 56 -7.65 -6.05 2.19
CA VAL A 56 -7.40 -7.16 1.28
C VAL A 56 -5.96 -7.06 0.82
N THR A 57 -5.23 -8.16 0.95
CA THR A 57 -3.86 -8.30 0.48
C THR A 57 -3.87 -9.27 -0.69
N PHE A 58 -3.21 -8.88 -1.79
CA PHE A 58 -2.99 -9.76 -2.93
C PHE A 58 -1.60 -10.37 -2.85
N TRP A 59 -1.52 -11.68 -3.04
CA TRP A 59 -0.28 -12.42 -3.10
C TRP A 59 0.21 -12.56 -4.55
N ALA A 60 1.49 -12.89 -4.71
CA ALA A 60 2.11 -12.98 -6.04
C ALA A 60 1.49 -14.12 -6.86
N GLU A 61 1.04 -15.18 -6.19
CA GLU A 61 0.42 -16.38 -6.76
C GLU A 61 -0.99 -16.11 -7.31
N GLU A 62 -1.65 -15.05 -6.81
CA GLU A 62 -2.98 -14.63 -7.25
C GLU A 62 -2.93 -13.67 -8.45
N CYS A 63 -1.73 -13.18 -8.80
CA CYS A 63 -1.55 -12.25 -9.91
C CYS A 63 -1.37 -12.98 -11.24
N GLU A 64 -2.29 -12.74 -12.17
CA GLU A 64 -2.08 -13.08 -13.57
C GLU A 64 -1.06 -12.14 -14.21
N ARG A 65 0.05 -12.71 -14.70
CA ARG A 65 1.13 -11.95 -15.36
C ARG A 65 1.59 -12.67 -16.61
N TYR A 66 1.79 -11.90 -17.67
CA TYR A 66 2.41 -12.42 -18.88
C TYR A 66 3.88 -12.80 -18.63
N VAL A 67 4.38 -13.81 -19.35
CA VAL A 67 5.73 -14.36 -19.15
C VAL A 67 6.81 -13.28 -19.25
N LEU A 68 6.67 -12.34 -20.19
CA LEU A 68 7.60 -11.21 -20.34
C LEU A 68 7.58 -10.27 -19.13
N ALA A 69 6.41 -10.00 -18.56
CA ALA A 69 6.30 -9.14 -17.37
C ALA A 69 6.95 -9.80 -16.15
N MET A 70 6.85 -11.12 -16.04
CA MET A 70 7.52 -11.89 -14.99
C MET A 70 9.04 -11.89 -15.16
N ASP A 71 9.55 -12.06 -16.38
CA ASP A 71 10.99 -11.97 -16.68
C ASP A 71 11.54 -10.57 -16.36
N ALA A 72 10.84 -9.52 -16.80
CA ALA A 72 11.22 -8.13 -16.52
C ALA A 72 11.26 -7.84 -15.02
N ALA A 73 10.23 -8.26 -14.26
CA ALA A 73 10.18 -8.05 -12.81
C ALA A 73 11.38 -8.69 -12.11
N LYS A 74 11.75 -9.92 -12.47
CA LYS A 74 12.93 -10.60 -11.90
C LYS A 74 14.20 -9.78 -12.14
N ARG A 75 14.42 -9.29 -13.36
CA ARG A 75 15.63 -8.53 -13.71
C ARG A 75 15.69 -7.16 -13.03
N LEU A 76 14.56 -6.46 -12.95
CA LEU A 76 14.49 -5.12 -12.38
C LEU A 76 14.64 -5.11 -10.85
N ILE A 77 14.15 -6.16 -10.17
CA ILE A 77 14.32 -6.29 -8.71
C ILE A 77 15.80 -6.44 -8.34
N PHE A 78 16.58 -7.24 -9.10
CA PHE A 78 18.03 -7.40 -8.84
C PHE A 78 18.85 -6.13 -9.07
N HIS A 79 18.43 -5.26 -10.00
CA HIS A 79 19.14 -4.00 -10.27
C HIS A 79 18.86 -2.90 -9.24
N CYS A 80 17.79 -3.02 -8.45
CA CYS A 80 17.41 -2.01 -7.47
C CYS A 80 17.95 -2.30 -6.04
N GLN A 81 18.69 -3.41 -5.86
CA GLN A 81 19.32 -3.83 -4.60
C GLN A 81 20.86 -3.66 -4.57
N LEU A 82 21.45 -2.99 -5.57
CA LEU A 82 22.85 -2.55 -5.60
C LEU A 82 22.95 -1.04 -5.44
#